data_AF-A0A660ZF21-F1
#
_entry.id   AF-A0A660ZF21-F1
#
_cell.length_a   1.000
_cell.length_b   1.000
_cell.length_c   1.000
_cell.angle_alpha   90.00
_cell.angle_beta   90.00
_cell.angle_gamma   90.00
#
_symmetry.space_group_name_H-M   'P 1'
#
loop_
_entity.id
_entity.type
_entity.pdbx_description
1 polymer ?
#
loop_
_entity_poly.entity_id
_entity_poly.type
_entity_poly.pdbx_seq_one_letter_code
_entity_poly.pdbx_strand_id
1 'polypeptide(L)'
;MPDNVHLDIIVFHACLMSMAEVAYELKDKADYMVASEFTLPMQSVLGPGEWYQALTQNPDMSAEELARKIVEAVYHAGENKGKTVHMAAIDLSKMTALGSKVADFGNALVTESGNYWNEVLDAWNNTHYTQYDDPAFVDLREFAKIVKQEPHIGNIPLIKNAADSVVSCINSAVLMTMTNAAGITRGGLTIHFPSSEDQFDSTNYVKLAFKSTNWYSFLSNFIHSTGGGETVTISGTVTWPGHNLTANCVAFLDTSHTSAIVGILPTQVDPQTGQYTIQFQLQGTLEAYIEAWDDANGNGAMDAGDGLGFYDANGNSQWDDMLQLQPGQTISNADITLYTLSGEEAEKLKAIKR
;
A
#
# COMPACT_ATOMS: atom_id res chain seq x y z
N MET A 1 -6.63 -3.82 22.12
CA MET A 1 -7.62 -4.56 22.92
C MET A 1 -6.95 -5.79 23.49
N PRO A 2 -7.32 -6.26 24.70
CA PRO A 2 -6.85 -7.55 25.22
C PRO A 2 -7.09 -8.67 24.18
N ASP A 3 -6.19 -9.65 24.09
CA ASP A 3 -6.26 -10.67 23.03
C ASP A 3 -7.48 -11.59 23.11
N ASN A 4 -8.20 -11.58 24.23
CA ASN A 4 -9.43 -12.35 24.43
C ASN A 4 -10.71 -11.56 24.15
N VAL A 5 -10.62 -10.34 23.62
CA VAL A 5 -11.78 -9.51 23.25
C VAL A 5 -11.93 -9.50 21.74
N HIS A 6 -13.08 -10.00 21.28
CA HIS A 6 -13.56 -9.90 19.90
C HIS A 6 -14.86 -9.11 19.90
N LEU A 7 -15.00 -8.15 19.00
CA LEU A 7 -16.19 -7.30 18.91
C LEU A 7 -17.04 -7.70 17.71
N ASP A 8 -18.35 -7.72 17.87
CA ASP A 8 -19.23 -7.95 16.72
C ASP A 8 -19.10 -6.78 15.72
N ILE A 9 -19.06 -5.54 16.20
CA ILE A 9 -19.01 -4.34 15.36
C ILE A 9 -18.09 -3.28 15.96
N ILE A 10 -17.21 -2.72 15.13
CA ILE A 10 -16.49 -1.48 15.41
C ILE A 10 -17.10 -0.35 14.58
N VAL A 11 -17.64 0.67 15.24
CA VAL A 11 -18.18 1.86 14.58
C VAL A 11 -17.20 3.01 14.74
N PHE A 12 -16.60 3.43 13.62
CA PHE A 12 -15.78 4.62 13.59
C PHE A 12 -16.66 5.86 13.43
N HIS A 13 -16.93 6.49 14.56
CA HIS A 13 -17.35 7.89 14.56
C HIS A 13 -16.12 8.80 14.49
N ALA A 14 -15.36 8.64 13.40
CA ALA A 14 -14.12 9.34 13.06
C ALA A 14 -14.02 9.47 11.54
N CYS A 15 -13.38 10.55 11.09
CA CYS A 15 -13.20 10.82 9.66
C CYS A 15 -12.24 9.82 9.03
N LEU A 16 -12.43 9.51 7.74
CA LEU A 16 -11.45 8.81 6.91
C LEU A 16 -11.06 7.41 7.39
N MET A 17 -11.90 6.74 8.21
CA MET A 17 -11.57 5.43 8.77
C MET A 17 -11.99 4.25 7.89
N SER A 18 -12.71 4.49 6.78
CA SER A 18 -13.11 3.44 5.84
C SER A 18 -11.97 3.11 4.87
N MET A 19 -10.82 2.73 5.42
CA MET A 19 -9.61 2.41 4.67
C MET A 19 -9.34 0.90 4.68
N ALA A 20 -8.79 0.38 3.59
CA ALA A 20 -8.38 -1.01 3.46
C ALA A 20 -7.34 -1.38 4.53
N GLU A 21 -6.40 -0.49 4.83
CA GLU A 21 -5.39 -0.64 5.88
C GLU A 21 -6.05 -0.82 7.25
N VAL A 22 -6.95 0.10 7.63
CA VAL A 22 -7.64 0.07 8.93
C VAL A 22 -8.47 -1.21 9.07
N ALA A 23 -9.24 -1.56 8.05
CA ALA A 23 -10.02 -2.79 8.04
C ALA A 23 -9.12 -4.04 8.19
N TYR A 24 -7.96 -4.05 7.54
CA TYR A 24 -7.02 -5.16 7.62
C TYR A 24 -6.36 -5.31 8.99
N GLU A 25 -6.06 -4.20 9.69
CA GLU A 25 -5.55 -4.23 11.07
C GLU A 25 -6.58 -4.78 12.06
N LEU A 26 -7.88 -4.55 11.79
CA LEU A 26 -8.97 -4.94 12.67
C LEU A 26 -9.55 -6.33 12.39
N LYS A 27 -9.13 -6.98 11.30
CA LYS A 27 -9.75 -8.23 10.80
C LYS A 27 -9.82 -9.38 11.80
N ASP A 28 -8.90 -9.42 12.76
CA ASP A 28 -8.81 -10.45 13.79
C ASP A 28 -9.37 -9.99 15.15
N LYS A 29 -9.99 -8.80 15.19
CA LYS A 29 -10.50 -8.16 16.41
C LYS A 29 -12.00 -7.83 16.35
N ALA A 30 -12.60 -7.84 15.17
CA ALA A 30 -14.04 -7.66 15.02
C ALA A 30 -14.61 -8.36 13.77
N ASP A 31 -15.93 -8.59 13.76
CA ASP A 31 -16.62 -9.16 12.60
C ASP A 31 -16.95 -8.09 11.54
N TYR A 32 -17.38 -6.90 11.99
CA TYR A 32 -17.77 -5.82 11.09
C TYR A 32 -17.14 -4.47 11.47
N MET A 33 -16.84 -3.67 10.46
CA MET A 33 -16.44 -2.27 10.61
C MET A 33 -17.48 -1.36 9.95
N VAL A 34 -17.88 -0.29 10.63
CA VAL A 34 -18.74 0.76 10.08
C VAL A 34 -17.98 2.08 10.08
N ALA A 35 -17.66 2.62 8.91
CA ALA A 35 -16.75 3.75 8.77
C ALA A 35 -17.04 4.62 7.53
N SER A 36 -16.42 5.81 7.47
CA SER A 36 -16.54 6.74 6.35
C SER A 36 -15.23 6.92 5.59
N GLU A 37 -15.31 6.97 4.26
CA GLU A 37 -14.21 7.30 3.35
C GLU A 37 -13.80 8.78 3.39
N PHE A 38 -14.70 9.68 3.79
CA PHE A 38 -14.43 11.13 3.81
C PHE A 38 -14.77 11.80 5.15
N THR A 39 -14.39 13.06 5.30
CA THR A 39 -14.61 13.87 6.51
C THR A 39 -16.09 14.04 6.85
N LEU A 40 -16.48 13.63 8.06
CA LEU A 40 -17.87 13.72 8.52
C LEU A 40 -18.08 14.85 9.53
N PRO A 41 -19.28 15.47 9.55
CA PRO A 41 -19.66 16.42 10.59
C PRO A 41 -20.01 15.71 11.91
N MET A 42 -18.97 15.29 12.64
CA MET A 42 -18.99 14.35 13.78
C MET A 42 -20.07 14.66 14.83
N GLN A 43 -20.31 15.90 15.25
CA GLN A 43 -21.24 16.13 16.38
C GLN A 43 -22.73 15.82 16.11
N SER A 44 -23.11 15.34 14.93
CA SER A 44 -24.53 15.34 14.54
C SER A 44 -25.03 14.20 13.66
N VAL A 45 -24.19 13.32 13.14
CA VAL A 45 -24.63 12.39 12.08
C VAL A 45 -24.59 10.92 12.46
N LEU A 46 -24.19 10.54 13.68
CA LEU A 46 -24.15 9.12 14.08
C LEU A 46 -25.54 8.45 14.18
N GLY A 47 -26.62 9.23 14.27
CA GLY A 47 -28.00 8.71 14.30
C GLY A 47 -28.33 7.67 15.39
N PRO A 48 -27.77 7.72 16.63
CA PRO A 48 -27.89 6.63 17.60
C PRO A 48 -29.31 6.25 17.98
N GLY A 49 -30.24 7.20 17.98
CA GLY A 49 -31.63 6.92 18.32
C GLY A 49 -32.28 5.89 17.40
N GLU A 50 -31.97 5.93 16.10
CA GLU A 50 -32.59 5.06 15.09
C GLU A 50 -32.09 3.62 15.20
N TRP A 51 -30.77 3.42 15.20
CA TRP A 51 -30.21 2.07 15.26
C TRP A 51 -30.29 1.45 16.67
N TYR A 52 -30.27 2.24 17.76
CA TYR A 52 -30.61 1.71 19.09
C TYR A 52 -32.08 1.29 19.20
N GLN A 53 -33.00 2.04 18.59
CA GLN A 53 -34.40 1.63 18.56
C GLN A 53 -34.58 0.32 17.80
N ALA A 54 -33.92 0.16 16.65
CA ALA A 54 -33.94 -1.09 15.90
C ALA A 54 -33.42 -2.27 16.74
N LEU A 55 -32.29 -2.10 17.43
CA LEU A 55 -31.71 -3.13 18.29
C LEU A 55 -32.61 -3.47 19.48
N THR A 56 -33.23 -2.48 20.13
CA THR A 56 -34.11 -2.74 21.29
C THR A 56 -35.44 -3.38 20.90
N GLN A 57 -35.93 -3.16 19.67
CA GLN A 57 -37.15 -3.79 19.15
C GLN A 57 -36.90 -5.20 18.64
N ASN A 58 -35.68 -5.50 18.16
CA ASN A 58 -35.28 -6.82 17.72
C ASN A 58 -33.87 -7.16 18.24
N PRO A 59 -33.73 -7.58 19.50
CA PRO A 59 -32.44 -7.89 20.10
C PRO A 59 -31.77 -9.15 19.51
N ASP A 60 -32.51 -9.96 18.76
CA ASP A 60 -32.00 -11.17 18.09
C ASP A 60 -31.45 -10.89 16.67
N MET A 61 -31.42 -9.62 16.23
CA MET A 61 -30.82 -9.27 14.94
C MET A 61 -29.34 -9.63 14.89
N SER A 62 -28.88 -10.04 13.73
CA SER A 62 -27.47 -10.29 13.49
C SER A 62 -26.65 -9.01 13.57
N ALA A 63 -25.36 -9.14 13.88
CA ALA A 63 -24.42 -8.03 13.83
C ALA A 63 -24.31 -7.41 12.42
N GLU A 64 -24.47 -8.22 11.36
CA GLU A 64 -24.52 -7.72 9.97
C GLU A 64 -25.72 -6.78 9.77
N GLU A 65 -26.91 -7.19 10.21
CA GLU A 65 -28.13 -6.37 10.13
C GLU A 65 -27.97 -5.07 10.92
N LEU A 66 -27.39 -5.13 12.12
CA LEU A 66 -27.11 -3.94 12.92
C LEU A 66 -26.09 -3.02 12.25
N ALA A 67 -25.02 -3.55 11.64
CA ALA A 67 -24.03 -2.76 10.91
C ALA A 67 -24.68 -1.99 9.73
N ARG A 68 -25.57 -2.64 8.97
CA ARG A 68 -26.37 -2.01 7.91
C ARG A 68 -27.30 -0.92 8.47
N LYS A 69 -27.97 -1.18 9.60
CA LYS A 69 -28.84 -0.19 10.26
C LYS A 69 -28.09 1.06 10.71
N ILE A 70 -26.83 0.92 11.13
CA ILE A 70 -26.00 2.07 11.49
C ILE A 70 -25.70 2.93 10.25
N VAL A 71 -25.39 2.32 9.10
CA VAL A 71 -25.19 3.03 7.83
C VAL A 71 -26.44 3.82 7.42
N GLU A 72 -27.62 3.17 7.45
CA GLU A 72 -28.91 3.80 7.15
C GLU A 72 -29.18 5.00 8.07
N ALA A 73 -28.99 4.82 9.38
CA ALA A 73 -29.23 5.87 10.37
C ALA A 73 -28.29 7.07 10.18
N VAL A 74 -27.03 6.84 9.80
CA VAL A 74 -26.10 7.93 9.50
C VAL A 74 -26.52 8.71 8.26
N TYR A 75 -26.93 7.98 7.21
CA TYR A 75 -27.47 8.58 5.99
C TYR A 75 -28.72 9.43 6.27
N HIS A 76 -29.72 8.87 6.96
CA HIS A 76 -30.94 9.60 7.34
C HIS A 76 -30.64 10.81 8.22
N ALA A 77 -29.71 10.70 9.17
CA ALA A 77 -29.31 11.82 10.02
C ALA A 77 -28.63 12.94 9.21
N GLY A 78 -27.84 12.58 8.18
CA GLY A 78 -27.26 13.51 7.23
C GLY A 78 -28.33 14.27 6.43
N GLU A 79 -29.21 13.53 5.77
CA GLU A 79 -30.33 14.08 4.98
C GLU A 79 -31.22 15.03 5.79
N ASN A 80 -31.68 14.58 6.97
CA ASN A 80 -32.55 15.36 7.84
C ASN A 80 -31.92 16.66 8.34
N LYS A 81 -30.58 16.74 8.34
CA LYS A 81 -29.82 17.90 8.81
C LYS A 81 -29.22 18.72 7.67
N GLY A 82 -29.47 18.34 6.41
CA GLY A 82 -28.87 18.97 5.24
C GLY A 82 -27.33 18.87 5.25
N LYS A 83 -26.79 17.75 5.72
CA LYS A 83 -25.34 17.51 5.84
C LYS A 83 -24.89 16.43 4.88
N THR A 84 -23.77 16.67 4.22
CA THR A 84 -23.11 15.67 3.38
C THR A 84 -22.50 14.58 4.27
N VAL A 85 -22.81 13.32 3.97
CA VAL A 85 -22.36 12.15 4.72
C VAL A 85 -22.03 11.00 3.77
N HIS A 86 -21.16 10.13 4.25
CA HIS A 86 -20.94 8.79 3.72
C HIS A 86 -20.75 7.84 4.90
N MET A 87 -21.25 6.62 4.77
CA MET A 87 -20.95 5.54 5.69
C MET A 87 -21.02 4.21 4.96
N ALA A 88 -20.11 3.30 5.30
CA ALA A 88 -20.07 1.95 4.77
C ALA A 88 -19.96 0.92 5.89
N ALA A 89 -20.57 -0.24 5.68
CA ALA A 89 -20.44 -1.43 6.51
C ALA A 89 -19.58 -2.46 5.77
N ILE A 90 -18.54 -2.95 6.44
CA ILE A 90 -17.51 -3.82 5.89
C ILE A 90 -17.44 -5.11 6.72
N ASP A 91 -17.51 -6.26 6.04
CA ASP A 91 -17.25 -7.59 6.60
C ASP A 91 -15.73 -7.81 6.70
N LEU A 92 -15.25 -7.81 7.94
CA LEU A 92 -13.82 -7.89 8.23
C LEU A 92 -13.24 -9.30 7.96
N SER A 93 -14.07 -10.34 7.92
CA SER A 93 -13.64 -11.69 7.56
C SER A 93 -13.11 -11.79 6.12
N LYS A 94 -13.45 -10.81 5.27
CA LYS A 94 -13.01 -10.76 3.86
C LYS A 94 -11.67 -10.07 3.67
N MET A 95 -11.13 -9.41 4.70
CA MET A 95 -9.97 -8.53 4.55
C MET A 95 -8.66 -9.26 4.25
N THR A 96 -8.49 -10.49 4.72
CA THR A 96 -7.34 -11.33 4.32
C THR A 96 -7.34 -11.60 2.82
N ALA A 97 -8.49 -11.95 2.25
CA ALA A 97 -8.64 -12.20 0.82
C ALA A 97 -8.46 -10.91 0.00
N LEU A 98 -9.07 -9.81 0.45
CA LEU A 98 -8.89 -8.51 -0.20
C LEU A 98 -7.42 -8.05 -0.18
N GLY A 99 -6.73 -8.17 0.95
CA GLY A 99 -5.31 -7.82 1.05
C GLY A 99 -4.44 -8.61 0.08
N SER A 100 -4.71 -9.91 -0.11
CA SER A 100 -4.03 -10.71 -1.14
C SER A 100 -4.30 -10.19 -2.56
N LYS A 101 -5.50 -9.67 -2.86
CA LYS A 101 -5.82 -9.12 -4.18
C LYS A 101 -5.29 -7.72 -4.41
N VAL A 102 -5.19 -6.91 -3.35
CA VAL A 102 -4.44 -5.65 -3.37
C VAL A 102 -2.97 -5.93 -3.68
N ALA A 103 -2.39 -6.99 -3.08
CA ALA A 103 -1.01 -7.39 -3.37
C ALA A 103 -0.81 -7.80 -4.83
N ASP A 104 -1.66 -8.68 -5.33
CA ASP A 104 -1.63 -9.11 -6.74
C ASP A 104 -1.74 -7.90 -7.69
N PHE A 105 -2.58 -6.92 -7.34
CA PHE A 105 -2.82 -5.73 -8.16
C PHE A 105 -1.66 -4.73 -8.13
N GLY A 106 -1.15 -4.38 -6.95
CA GLY A 106 0.01 -3.51 -6.81
C GLY A 106 1.24 -4.09 -7.52
N ASN A 107 1.51 -5.39 -7.32
CA ASN A 107 2.62 -6.07 -7.99
C ASN A 107 2.45 -6.09 -9.52
N ALA A 108 1.24 -6.38 -10.03
CA ALA A 108 1.00 -6.36 -11.48
C ALA A 108 1.21 -4.96 -12.08
N LEU A 109 0.85 -3.89 -11.36
CA LEU A 109 1.14 -2.53 -11.79
C LEU A 109 2.65 -2.26 -11.80
N VAL A 110 3.39 -2.69 -10.77
CA VAL A 110 4.84 -2.51 -10.73
C VAL A 110 5.53 -3.26 -11.87
N THR A 111 5.18 -4.52 -12.11
CA THR A 111 5.90 -5.37 -13.08
C THR A 111 5.52 -5.09 -14.52
N GLU A 112 4.24 -4.76 -14.79
CA GLU A 112 3.74 -4.71 -16.16
C GLU A 112 3.53 -3.28 -16.70
N SER A 113 3.53 -2.24 -15.87
CA SER A 113 3.29 -0.87 -16.36
C SER A 113 4.40 -0.40 -17.30
N GLY A 114 5.64 -0.85 -17.11
CA GLY A 114 6.78 -0.47 -17.95
C GLY A 114 6.88 1.06 -18.10
N ASN A 115 6.79 1.57 -19.33
CA ASN A 115 6.83 3.01 -19.62
C ASN A 115 5.46 3.72 -19.50
N TYR A 116 4.40 3.00 -19.13
CA TYR A 116 3.01 3.49 -19.10
C TYR A 116 2.54 3.95 -17.70
N TRP A 117 3.46 4.34 -16.81
CA TRP A 117 3.10 4.91 -15.50
C TRP A 117 2.26 6.18 -15.61
N ASN A 118 2.30 6.88 -16.75
CA ASN A 118 1.40 8.00 -17.03
C ASN A 118 -0.08 7.57 -17.07
N GLU A 119 -0.40 6.33 -17.44
CA GLU A 119 -1.78 5.79 -17.41
C GLU A 119 -2.19 5.40 -15.99
N VAL A 120 -1.24 4.96 -15.15
CA VAL A 120 -1.51 4.77 -13.71
C VAL A 120 -1.81 6.12 -13.05
N LEU A 121 -1.07 7.17 -13.41
CA LEU A 121 -1.32 8.54 -12.97
C LEU A 121 -2.66 9.08 -13.49
N ASP A 122 -3.00 8.82 -14.75
CA ASP A 122 -4.29 9.22 -15.32
C ASP A 122 -5.44 8.55 -14.56
N ALA A 123 -5.34 7.24 -14.29
CA ALA A 123 -6.33 6.53 -13.50
C ALA A 123 -6.45 7.06 -12.07
N TRP A 124 -5.33 7.42 -11.44
CA TRP A 124 -5.31 8.08 -10.13
C TRP A 124 -6.02 9.45 -10.18
N ASN A 125 -5.68 10.30 -11.14
CA ASN A 125 -6.28 11.64 -11.33
C ASN A 125 -7.78 11.60 -11.63
N ASN A 126 -8.23 10.55 -12.32
CA ASN A 126 -9.62 10.36 -12.70
C ASN A 126 -10.45 9.62 -11.64
N THR A 127 -9.83 9.18 -10.53
CA THR A 127 -10.59 8.66 -9.38
C THR A 127 -11.25 9.85 -8.67
N HIS A 128 -12.56 9.77 -8.44
CA HIS A 128 -13.31 10.92 -7.95
C HIS A 128 -12.94 11.25 -6.51
N TYR A 129 -12.55 12.50 -6.29
CA TYR A 129 -12.38 13.07 -4.95
C TYR A 129 -13.08 14.43 -4.87
N THR A 130 -13.27 14.90 -3.65
CA THR A 130 -13.94 16.16 -3.32
C THR A 130 -13.20 16.89 -2.22
N GLN A 131 -13.69 18.08 -1.87
CA GLN A 131 -13.23 18.84 -0.69
C GLN A 131 -13.39 18.10 0.64
N TYR A 132 -14.14 16.99 0.69
CA TYR A 132 -14.32 16.20 1.91
C TYR A 132 -13.27 15.09 2.07
N ASP A 133 -12.56 14.77 0.99
CA ASP A 133 -11.61 13.67 0.92
C ASP A 133 -10.20 14.14 1.26
N ASP A 134 -9.37 13.18 1.66
CA ASP A 134 -7.92 13.36 1.60
C ASP A 134 -7.46 12.95 0.19
N PRO A 135 -6.72 13.78 -0.56
CA PRO A 135 -6.21 13.41 -1.88
C PRO A 135 -5.36 12.14 -1.89
N ALA A 136 -4.73 11.80 -0.77
CA ALA A 136 -3.94 10.57 -0.65
C ALA A 136 -4.81 9.35 -0.30
N PHE A 137 -6.13 9.47 -0.11
CA PHE A 137 -7.03 8.34 0.21
C PHE A 137 -7.95 8.06 -0.97
N VAL A 138 -7.49 7.16 -1.85
CA VAL A 138 -8.11 6.87 -3.14
C VAL A 138 -9.15 5.77 -3.00
N ASP A 139 -10.32 5.93 -3.63
CA ASP A 139 -11.33 4.86 -3.73
C ASP A 139 -10.76 3.68 -4.54
N LEU A 140 -10.45 2.59 -3.84
CA LEU A 140 -9.73 1.46 -4.42
C LEU A 140 -10.57 0.76 -5.51
N ARG A 141 -11.90 0.73 -5.36
CA ARG A 141 -12.79 0.08 -6.34
C ARG A 141 -12.88 0.90 -7.60
N GLU A 142 -12.98 2.22 -7.47
CA GLU A 142 -13.03 3.13 -8.59
C GLU A 142 -11.70 3.16 -9.33
N PHE A 143 -10.58 3.32 -8.63
CA PHE A 143 -9.24 3.29 -9.22
C PHE A 143 -9.03 2.01 -10.06
N ALA A 144 -9.33 0.84 -9.50
CA ALA A 144 -9.22 -0.42 -10.23
C ALA A 144 -10.12 -0.48 -11.48
N LYS A 145 -11.30 0.15 -11.45
CA LYS A 145 -12.18 0.25 -12.64
C LYS A 145 -11.63 1.19 -13.71
N ILE A 146 -10.95 2.27 -13.31
CA ILE A 146 -10.39 3.24 -14.26
C ILE A 146 -9.12 2.68 -14.89
N VAL A 147 -8.24 2.02 -14.13
CA VAL A 147 -7.06 1.30 -14.67
C VAL A 147 -7.44 0.36 -15.82
N LYS A 148 -8.59 -0.32 -15.72
CA LYS A 148 -9.09 -1.20 -16.79
C LYS A 148 -9.56 -0.49 -18.06
N GLN A 149 -9.79 0.82 -18.00
CA GLN A 149 -10.21 1.66 -19.11
C GLN A 149 -9.03 2.36 -19.79
N GLU A 150 -7.84 2.31 -19.18
CA GLU A 150 -6.63 2.89 -19.73
C GLU A 150 -6.23 2.23 -21.07
N PRO A 151 -5.75 3.01 -22.06
CA PRO A 151 -5.51 2.52 -23.42
C PRO A 151 -4.49 1.38 -23.53
N HIS A 152 -3.43 1.36 -22.71
CA HIS A 152 -2.39 0.33 -22.76
C HIS A 152 -2.48 -0.61 -21.55
N ILE A 153 -2.36 -0.09 -20.33
CA ILE A 153 -2.31 -0.94 -19.11
C ILE A 153 -3.62 -1.70 -18.90
N GLY A 154 -4.76 -1.13 -19.32
CA GLY A 154 -6.08 -1.79 -19.27
C GLY A 154 -6.21 -2.99 -20.21
N ASN A 155 -5.30 -3.12 -21.20
CA ASN A 155 -5.23 -4.25 -22.12
C ASN A 155 -4.22 -5.33 -21.69
N ILE A 156 -3.41 -5.09 -20.66
CA ILE A 156 -2.47 -6.07 -20.11
C ILE A 156 -3.26 -7.10 -19.28
N PRO A 157 -3.27 -8.40 -19.63
CA PRO A 157 -4.10 -9.40 -18.96
C PRO A 157 -3.84 -9.52 -17.45
N LEU A 158 -2.59 -9.40 -17.01
CA LEU A 158 -2.23 -9.48 -15.59
C LEU A 158 -2.83 -8.31 -14.79
N ILE A 159 -2.64 -7.07 -15.25
CA ILE A 159 -3.23 -5.88 -14.60
C ILE A 159 -4.76 -5.98 -14.60
N LYS A 160 -5.37 -6.28 -15.75
CA LYS A 160 -6.83 -6.34 -15.90
C LYS A 160 -7.46 -7.38 -14.98
N ASN A 161 -6.89 -8.59 -14.91
CA ASN A 161 -7.39 -9.67 -14.05
C ASN A 161 -7.21 -9.36 -12.56
N ALA A 162 -6.09 -8.72 -12.19
CA ALA A 162 -5.86 -8.31 -10.80
C ALA A 162 -6.84 -7.20 -10.38
N ALA A 163 -7.07 -6.20 -11.24
CA ALA A 163 -8.08 -5.17 -11.03
C ALA A 163 -9.50 -5.75 -10.88
N ASP A 164 -9.89 -6.71 -11.73
CA ASP A 164 -11.16 -7.41 -11.62
C ASP A 164 -11.30 -8.18 -10.29
N SER A 165 -10.21 -8.80 -9.83
CA SER A 165 -10.18 -9.51 -8.55
C SER A 165 -10.35 -8.58 -7.36
N VAL A 166 -9.69 -7.41 -7.37
CA VAL A 166 -9.87 -6.36 -6.35
C VAL A 166 -11.33 -5.89 -6.32
N VAL A 167 -11.91 -5.55 -7.47
CA VAL A 167 -13.31 -5.11 -7.55
C VAL A 167 -14.26 -6.17 -7.01
N SER A 168 -14.05 -7.45 -7.35
CA SER A 168 -14.87 -8.56 -6.86
C SER A 168 -14.76 -8.75 -5.33
N CYS A 169 -13.54 -8.65 -4.78
CA CYS A 169 -13.31 -8.74 -3.34
C CYS A 169 -13.96 -7.57 -2.59
N ILE A 170 -13.85 -6.34 -3.09
CA ILE A 170 -14.51 -5.17 -2.47
C ILE A 170 -16.02 -5.33 -2.49
N ASN A 171 -16.62 -5.75 -3.61
CA ASN A 171 -18.06 -6.00 -3.69
C ASN A 171 -18.53 -7.10 -2.72
N SER A 172 -17.64 -8.01 -2.32
CA SER A 172 -17.95 -9.06 -1.35
C SER A 172 -17.73 -8.60 0.10
N ALA A 173 -16.79 -7.69 0.34
CA ALA A 173 -16.45 -7.16 1.67
C ALA A 173 -17.36 -6.00 2.08
N VAL A 174 -17.72 -5.11 1.17
CA VAL A 174 -18.58 -3.95 1.43
C VAL A 174 -20.04 -4.38 1.37
N LEU A 175 -20.63 -4.55 2.54
CA LEU A 175 -22.01 -4.98 2.72
C LEU A 175 -22.99 -3.90 2.26
N MET A 176 -22.71 -2.65 2.62
CA MET A 176 -23.53 -1.49 2.31
C MET A 176 -22.63 -0.26 2.29
N THR A 177 -22.89 0.65 1.35
CA THR A 177 -22.33 2.01 1.35
C THR A 177 -23.44 2.97 0.97
N MET A 178 -23.57 4.07 1.70
CA MET A 178 -24.54 5.13 1.43
C MET A 178 -23.85 6.47 1.50
N THR A 179 -24.17 7.35 0.55
CA THR A 179 -23.75 8.75 0.55
C THR A 179 -24.81 9.64 -0.10
N ASN A 180 -24.92 10.87 0.37
CA ASN A 180 -25.71 11.93 -0.27
C ASN A 180 -24.82 12.97 -0.98
N ALA A 181 -23.52 12.70 -1.14
CA ALA A 181 -22.63 13.53 -1.94
C ALA A 181 -23.01 13.42 -3.42
N ALA A 182 -23.47 14.54 -4.00
CA ALA A 182 -23.96 14.55 -5.37
C ALA A 182 -22.86 14.22 -6.39
N GLY A 183 -23.15 13.28 -7.29
CA GLY A 183 -22.26 12.94 -8.42
C GLY A 183 -21.07 12.06 -8.06
N ILE A 184 -20.95 11.59 -6.82
CA ILE A 184 -19.84 10.73 -6.39
C ILE A 184 -20.38 9.40 -5.90
N THR A 185 -20.03 8.33 -6.60
CA THR A 185 -20.28 6.97 -6.11
C THR A 185 -19.13 6.58 -5.18
N ARG A 186 -19.43 5.96 -4.04
CA ARG A 186 -18.41 5.53 -3.08
C ARG A 186 -18.25 4.01 -3.07
N GLY A 187 -17.01 3.58 -2.95
CA GLY A 187 -16.52 2.20 -3.01
C GLY A 187 -16.86 1.40 -1.77
N GLY A 188 -16.87 2.09 -0.64
CA GLY A 188 -16.91 1.58 0.72
C GLY A 188 -15.53 1.42 1.36
N LEU A 189 -14.44 1.37 0.58
CA LEU A 189 -13.06 1.33 1.06
C LEU A 189 -12.15 2.23 0.21
N THR A 190 -11.49 3.19 0.86
CA THR A 190 -10.30 3.86 0.33
C THR A 190 -9.04 3.07 0.63
N ILE A 191 -7.93 3.46 0.00
CA ILE A 191 -6.58 2.97 0.31
C ILE A 191 -5.64 4.17 0.36
N HIS A 192 -4.61 4.13 1.21
CA HIS A 192 -3.57 5.15 1.18
C HIS A 192 -2.79 5.03 -0.14
N PHE A 193 -2.87 6.09 -0.93
CA PHE A 193 -2.28 6.19 -2.25
C PHE A 193 -1.86 7.64 -2.55
N PRO A 194 -0.81 8.14 -1.85
CA PRO A 194 -0.24 9.46 -2.07
C PRO A 194 0.39 9.61 -3.46
N SER A 195 0.40 10.83 -3.98
CA SER A 195 1.04 11.16 -5.27
C SER A 195 2.43 11.79 -5.13
N SER A 196 2.87 12.04 -3.90
CA SER A 196 4.17 12.65 -3.60
C SER A 196 4.75 12.12 -2.28
N GLU A 197 6.07 12.21 -2.15
CA GLU A 197 6.81 11.74 -0.96
C GLU A 197 6.40 12.46 0.34
N ASP A 198 6.07 13.75 0.27
CA ASP A 198 5.64 14.52 1.46
C ASP A 198 4.28 14.05 2.02
N GLN A 199 3.51 13.33 1.22
CA GLN A 199 2.26 12.70 1.61
C GLN A 199 2.41 11.24 2.04
N PHE A 200 3.61 10.65 1.87
CA PHE A 200 3.88 9.25 2.17
C PHE A 200 4.82 9.08 3.35
N ASP A 201 4.25 8.86 4.55
CA ASP A 201 5.00 8.46 5.74
C ASP A 201 5.36 6.96 5.66
N SER A 202 6.29 6.63 4.76
CA SER A 202 6.76 5.26 4.52
C SER A 202 7.24 4.59 5.82
N THR A 203 7.95 5.33 6.66
CA THR A 203 8.48 4.90 7.97
C THR A 203 7.42 4.30 8.88
N ASN A 204 6.24 4.94 8.98
CA ASN A 204 5.15 4.43 9.80
C ASN A 204 4.25 3.47 9.03
N TYR A 205 4.10 3.63 7.72
CA TYR A 205 3.27 2.74 6.90
C TYR A 205 3.77 1.28 6.95
N VAL A 206 5.09 1.06 6.91
CA VAL A 206 5.68 -0.29 6.98
C VAL A 206 5.59 -0.94 8.37
N LYS A 207 4.99 -0.27 9.37
CA LYS A 207 4.70 -0.86 10.69
C LYS A 207 3.34 -1.54 10.75
N LEU A 208 2.47 -1.27 9.77
CA LEU A 208 1.15 -1.90 9.66
C LEU A 208 1.28 -3.38 9.28
N ALA A 209 0.38 -4.24 9.74
CA ALA A 209 0.24 -5.59 9.21
C ALA A 209 -0.14 -5.57 7.72
N PHE A 210 -0.79 -4.49 7.25
CA PHE A 210 -1.09 -4.27 5.83
C PHE A 210 0.17 -4.25 4.93
N LYS A 211 1.37 -4.03 5.48
CA LYS A 211 2.63 -4.14 4.74
C LYS A 211 2.80 -5.47 4.00
N SER A 212 2.16 -6.53 4.52
CA SER A 212 2.16 -7.87 3.91
C SER A 212 1.57 -7.90 2.49
N THR A 213 0.82 -6.87 2.10
CA THR A 213 0.28 -6.71 0.74
C THR A 213 1.30 -6.16 -0.26
N ASN A 214 2.48 -5.72 0.17
CA ASN A 214 3.47 -5.05 -0.68
C ASN A 214 2.98 -3.73 -1.33
N TRP A 215 1.82 -3.20 -0.90
CA TRP A 215 1.27 -1.98 -1.48
C TRP A 215 2.23 -0.78 -1.37
N TYR A 216 3.00 -0.68 -0.29
CA TYR A 216 4.01 0.36 -0.11
C TYR A 216 5.05 0.39 -1.25
N SER A 217 5.42 -0.77 -1.83
CA SER A 217 6.38 -0.84 -2.92
C SER A 217 5.77 -0.26 -4.19
N PHE A 218 4.50 -0.57 -4.44
CA PHE A 218 3.73 0.08 -5.48
C PHE A 218 3.66 1.61 -5.29
N LEU A 219 3.40 2.09 -4.06
CA LEU A 219 3.37 3.53 -3.76
C LEU A 219 4.70 4.22 -4.07
N SER A 220 5.82 3.66 -3.63
CA SER A 220 7.15 4.19 -3.93
C SER A 220 7.45 4.20 -5.43
N ASN A 221 7.09 3.14 -6.17
CA ASN A 221 7.27 3.09 -7.61
C ASN A 221 6.37 4.09 -8.35
N PHE A 222 5.12 4.26 -7.89
CA PHE A 222 4.20 5.25 -8.44
C PHE A 222 4.74 6.66 -8.24
N ILE A 223 5.03 7.06 -7.00
CA ILE A 223 5.57 8.39 -6.69
C ILE A 223 6.85 8.65 -7.47
N HIS A 224 7.75 7.67 -7.55
CA HIS A 224 8.92 7.75 -8.41
C HIS A 224 8.56 8.06 -9.87
N SER A 225 7.65 7.27 -10.44
CA SER A 225 7.41 7.28 -11.88
C SER A 225 6.53 8.44 -12.33
N THR A 226 5.76 9.03 -11.41
CA THR A 226 4.72 10.04 -11.73
C THR A 226 4.91 11.36 -11.00
N GLY A 227 5.69 11.39 -9.92
CA GLY A 227 5.84 12.52 -9.02
C GLY A 227 6.60 13.71 -9.60
N GLY A 228 7.21 13.63 -10.79
CA GLY A 228 8.09 14.69 -11.31
C GLY A 228 9.29 14.96 -10.38
N GLY A 229 10.03 16.04 -10.62
CA GLY A 229 11.22 16.40 -9.83
C GLY A 229 12.50 16.47 -10.65
N GLU A 230 13.64 16.39 -9.98
CA GLU A 230 14.95 16.30 -10.63
C GLU A 230 15.49 14.88 -10.54
N THR A 231 16.10 14.40 -11.63
CA THR A 231 16.61 13.04 -11.72
C THR A 231 17.74 12.78 -10.73
N VAL A 232 17.52 11.89 -9.77
CA VAL A 232 18.56 11.26 -8.96
C VAL A 232 19.16 10.09 -9.73
N THR A 233 20.48 9.97 -9.72
CA THR A 233 21.20 8.86 -10.34
C THR A 233 22.20 8.26 -9.36
N ILE A 234 22.06 6.98 -9.06
CA ILE A 234 22.94 6.21 -8.18
C ILE A 234 23.57 5.10 -9.02
N SER A 235 24.90 5.00 -8.96
CA SER A 235 25.65 4.01 -9.74
C SER A 235 26.83 3.48 -8.95
N GLY A 236 27.12 2.20 -9.16
CA GLY A 236 28.21 1.50 -8.50
C GLY A 236 28.37 0.08 -9.04
N THR A 237 29.17 -0.70 -8.32
CA THR A 237 29.35 -2.13 -8.59
C THR A 237 28.92 -2.98 -7.41
N VAL A 238 28.27 -4.10 -7.70
CA VAL A 238 28.07 -5.18 -6.73
C VAL A 238 29.18 -6.21 -6.93
N THR A 239 29.77 -6.69 -5.83
CA THR A 239 30.72 -7.81 -5.86
C THR A 239 30.37 -8.82 -4.78
N TRP A 240 30.65 -10.10 -5.04
CA TRP A 240 30.46 -11.16 -4.05
C TRP A 240 31.74 -11.98 -3.91
N PRO A 241 32.58 -11.72 -2.89
CA PRO A 241 33.86 -12.40 -2.72
C PRO A 241 33.71 -13.92 -2.68
N GLY A 242 34.35 -14.61 -3.62
CA GLY A 242 34.30 -16.08 -3.74
C GLY A 242 33.14 -16.62 -4.60
N HIS A 243 32.31 -15.75 -5.16
CA HIS A 243 31.14 -16.11 -5.95
C HIS A 243 31.10 -15.33 -7.27
N ASN A 244 30.37 -15.86 -8.25
CA ASN A 244 29.94 -15.08 -9.41
C ASN A 244 28.52 -14.59 -9.16
N LEU A 245 28.21 -13.37 -9.60
CA LEU A 245 26.84 -12.87 -9.53
C LEU A 245 25.93 -13.66 -10.46
N THR A 246 24.68 -13.89 -10.05
CA THR A 246 23.67 -14.52 -10.91
C THR A 246 22.87 -13.48 -11.68
N ALA A 247 22.10 -13.95 -12.68
CA ALA A 247 21.14 -13.12 -13.40
C ALA A 247 19.96 -12.64 -12.54
N ASN A 248 19.86 -13.09 -11.28
CA ASN A 248 18.84 -12.64 -10.35
C ASN A 248 19.36 -11.54 -9.40
N CYS A 249 20.60 -11.09 -9.56
CA CYS A 249 21.17 -10.03 -8.74
C CYS A 249 20.51 -8.68 -9.05
N VAL A 250 20.02 -8.02 -8.01
CA VAL A 250 19.37 -6.70 -8.09
C VAL A 250 19.99 -5.75 -7.08
N ALA A 251 20.08 -4.47 -7.45
CA ALA A 251 20.34 -3.38 -6.53
C ALA A 251 19.04 -2.59 -6.33
N PHE A 252 18.81 -2.07 -5.13
CA PHE A 252 17.54 -1.43 -4.78
C PHE A 252 17.76 -0.40 -3.66
N LEU A 253 16.74 0.39 -3.37
CA LEU A 253 16.70 1.26 -2.20
C LEU A 253 15.88 0.60 -1.09
N ASP A 254 16.28 0.72 0.16
CA ASP A 254 15.46 0.34 1.32
C ASP A 254 15.10 1.59 2.12
N THR A 255 13.81 1.89 2.21
CA THR A 255 13.29 3.05 2.95
C THR A 255 12.78 2.69 4.34
N SER A 256 12.94 1.44 4.76
CA SER A 256 12.50 1.00 6.07
C SER A 256 13.51 1.33 7.16
N HIS A 257 13.01 1.89 8.26
CA HIS A 257 13.80 2.13 9.49
C HIS A 257 13.62 0.99 10.49
N THR A 258 13.44 -0.25 9.99
CA THR A 258 13.16 -1.43 10.82
C THR A 258 14.22 -2.50 10.63
N SER A 259 14.09 -3.65 11.28
CA SER A 259 14.99 -4.80 11.08
C SER A 259 14.62 -5.68 9.88
N ALA A 260 13.57 -5.32 9.14
CA ALA A 260 13.17 -6.00 7.91
C ALA A 260 13.63 -5.18 6.71
N ILE A 261 14.13 -5.82 5.67
CA ILE A 261 14.49 -5.15 4.42
C ILE A 261 13.26 -4.99 3.55
N VAL A 262 13.09 -3.79 3.01
CA VAL A 262 11.93 -3.42 2.21
C VAL A 262 12.40 -2.73 0.93
N GLY A 263 12.84 -3.55 -0.03
CA GLY A 263 13.40 -3.06 -1.28
C GLY A 263 12.37 -2.38 -2.19
N ILE A 264 12.69 -1.16 -2.60
CA ILE A 264 11.99 -0.38 -3.62
C ILE A 264 12.96 -0.07 -4.77
N LEU A 265 12.41 0.24 -5.95
CA LEU A 265 13.19 0.61 -7.14
C LEU A 265 14.28 -0.43 -7.51
N PRO A 266 13.95 -1.74 -7.60
CA PRO A 266 14.93 -2.74 -7.98
C PRO A 266 15.41 -2.52 -9.41
N THR A 267 16.73 -2.46 -9.58
CA THR A 267 17.40 -2.43 -10.88
C THR A 267 18.24 -3.69 -11.03
N GLN A 268 18.34 -4.19 -12.27
CA GLN A 268 19.17 -5.35 -12.57
C GLN A 268 20.65 -4.99 -12.44
N VAL A 269 21.40 -5.89 -11.82
CA VAL A 269 22.86 -5.82 -11.76
C VAL A 269 23.41 -6.65 -12.91
N ASP A 270 24.35 -6.10 -13.68
CA ASP A 270 25.05 -6.87 -14.72
C ASP A 270 25.87 -7.99 -14.06
N PRO A 271 25.58 -9.28 -14.30
CA PRO A 271 26.26 -10.38 -13.61
C PRO A 271 27.75 -10.51 -13.96
N GLN A 272 28.18 -9.96 -15.09
CA GLN A 272 29.58 -10.04 -15.54
C GLN A 272 30.42 -8.90 -14.98
N THR A 273 29.84 -7.70 -14.88
CA THR A 273 30.57 -6.49 -14.51
C THR A 273 30.24 -6.00 -13.10
N GLY A 274 29.16 -6.49 -12.50
CA GLY A 274 28.59 -6.01 -11.24
C GLY A 274 27.93 -4.64 -11.35
N GLN A 275 27.93 -4.00 -12.53
CA GLN A 275 27.45 -2.64 -12.68
C GLN A 275 25.94 -2.56 -12.49
N TYR A 276 25.50 -1.51 -11.80
CA TYR A 276 24.10 -1.19 -11.66
C TYR A 276 23.87 0.32 -11.73
N THR A 277 22.64 0.71 -12.08
CA THR A 277 22.22 2.11 -12.02
C THR A 277 20.77 2.18 -11.57
N ILE A 278 20.55 2.88 -10.46
CA ILE A 278 19.22 3.27 -9.98
C ILE A 278 19.02 4.72 -10.40
N GLN A 279 17.97 4.99 -11.16
CA GLN A 279 17.67 6.33 -11.64
C GLN A 279 16.20 6.64 -11.38
N PHE A 280 15.94 7.76 -10.68
CA PHE A 280 14.57 8.12 -10.31
C PHE A 280 14.30 9.62 -10.22
N GLN A 281 13.06 10.04 -10.42
CA GLN A 281 12.63 11.44 -10.19
C GLN A 281 12.34 11.65 -8.71
N LEU A 282 12.83 12.77 -8.15
CA LEU A 282 12.66 13.11 -6.75
C LEU A 282 12.30 14.60 -6.61
N GLN A 283 11.20 14.92 -5.91
CA GLN A 283 10.80 16.30 -5.59
C GLN A 283 11.23 16.76 -4.19
N GLY A 284 11.40 15.84 -3.25
CA GLY A 284 11.72 16.10 -1.83
C GLY A 284 12.97 15.36 -1.36
N THR A 285 13.17 15.25 -0.05
CA THR A 285 14.22 14.39 0.50
C THR A 285 13.70 12.97 0.65
N LEU A 286 14.48 11.97 0.23
CA LEU A 286 14.20 10.56 0.45
C LEU A 286 15.24 9.97 1.39
N GLU A 287 14.81 9.38 2.50
CA GLU A 287 15.69 8.59 3.36
C GLU A 287 15.73 7.14 2.87
N ALA A 288 16.91 6.65 2.49
CA ALA A 288 17.06 5.27 2.02
C ALA A 288 18.48 4.72 2.23
N TYR A 289 18.56 3.41 2.48
CA TYR A 289 19.78 2.62 2.24
C TYR A 289 19.87 2.25 0.76
N ILE A 290 21.09 2.01 0.27
CA ILE A 290 21.33 1.42 -1.04
C ILE A 290 21.83 0.00 -0.81
N GLU A 291 21.16 -0.97 -1.41
CA GLU A 291 21.39 -2.39 -1.13
C GLU A 291 21.42 -3.21 -2.41
N ALA A 292 21.94 -4.43 -2.29
CA ALA A 292 21.89 -5.41 -3.35
C ALA A 292 21.68 -6.82 -2.80
N TRP A 293 20.89 -7.61 -3.52
CA TRP A 293 20.59 -9.00 -3.22
C TRP A 293 20.76 -9.86 -4.46
N ASP A 294 21.43 -10.99 -4.29
CA ASP A 294 21.59 -12.03 -5.30
C ASP A 294 20.87 -13.31 -4.85
N ASP A 295 19.73 -13.58 -5.49
CA ASP A 295 18.94 -14.81 -5.38
C ASP A 295 19.67 -15.96 -6.08
N ALA A 296 20.64 -16.53 -5.37
CA ALA A 296 21.62 -17.46 -5.91
C ALA A 296 20.99 -18.78 -6.33
N ASN A 297 19.91 -19.18 -5.65
CA ASN A 297 19.18 -20.41 -5.92
C ASN A 297 17.98 -20.21 -6.87
N GLY A 298 17.58 -18.96 -7.14
CA GLY A 298 16.53 -18.58 -8.07
C GLY A 298 15.12 -18.90 -7.58
N ASN A 299 14.91 -19.04 -6.27
CA ASN A 299 13.62 -19.40 -5.70
C ASN A 299 12.74 -18.19 -5.36
N GLY A 300 13.27 -16.98 -5.52
CA GLY A 300 12.55 -15.73 -5.28
C GLY A 300 12.36 -15.38 -3.81
N ALA A 301 13.09 -16.01 -2.90
CA ALA A 301 13.06 -15.74 -1.47
C ALA A 301 14.48 -15.50 -0.94
N MET A 302 14.66 -14.42 -0.18
CA MET A 302 15.93 -14.17 0.49
C MET A 302 16.17 -15.24 1.56
N ASP A 303 17.06 -16.18 1.25
CA ASP A 303 17.31 -17.35 2.11
C ASP A 303 18.80 -17.69 2.28
N ALA A 304 19.06 -18.77 3.04
CA ALA A 304 20.41 -19.17 3.38
C ALA A 304 21.19 -19.59 2.12
N GLY A 305 22.32 -18.92 1.88
CA GLY A 305 23.15 -19.16 0.70
C GLY A 305 23.05 -18.07 -0.36
N ASP A 306 22.08 -17.15 -0.26
CA ASP A 306 22.00 -15.95 -1.08
C ASP A 306 23.04 -14.91 -0.69
N GLY A 307 23.31 -13.97 -1.60
CA GLY A 307 24.18 -12.82 -1.36
C GLY A 307 23.38 -11.59 -0.96
N LEU A 308 23.76 -10.92 0.13
CA LEU A 308 23.18 -9.63 0.53
C LEU A 308 24.29 -8.65 0.86
N GLY A 309 24.11 -7.38 0.52
CA GLY A 309 25.01 -6.31 0.89
C GLY A 309 24.34 -4.95 0.86
N PHE A 310 25.00 -3.98 1.48
CA PHE A 310 24.59 -2.59 1.53
C PHE A 310 25.76 -1.68 1.16
N TYR A 311 25.45 -0.45 0.76
CA TYR A 311 26.44 0.58 0.53
C TYR A 311 26.93 1.15 1.87
N ASP A 312 28.17 0.81 2.22
CA ASP A 312 28.87 1.28 3.42
C ASP A 312 29.58 2.60 3.13
N ALA A 313 28.84 3.71 3.28
CA ALA A 313 29.31 5.03 2.90
C ALA A 313 30.49 5.50 3.78
N ASN A 314 30.56 5.02 5.02
CA ASN A 314 31.55 5.46 6.00
C ASN A 314 32.69 4.45 6.24
N GLY A 315 32.57 3.23 5.73
CA GLY A 315 33.59 2.17 5.80
C GLY A 315 33.64 1.42 7.14
N ASN A 316 32.57 1.46 7.96
CA ASN A 316 32.52 0.82 9.28
C ASN A 316 31.98 -0.63 9.23
N SER A 317 31.54 -1.10 8.06
CA SER A 317 30.91 -2.40 7.84
C SER A 317 29.66 -2.63 8.70
N GLN A 318 28.96 -1.57 9.08
CA GLN A 318 27.68 -1.59 9.78
C GLN A 318 26.57 -1.15 8.83
N TRP A 319 25.42 -1.79 8.95
CA TRP A 319 24.23 -1.42 8.20
C TRP A 319 23.52 -0.24 8.90
N ASP A 320 24.16 0.93 8.89
CA ASP A 320 23.66 2.16 9.53
C ASP A 320 23.79 3.43 8.66
N ASP A 321 24.25 3.30 7.42
CA ASP A 321 24.42 4.39 6.45
C ASP A 321 23.14 4.73 5.68
N MET A 322 22.12 5.19 6.39
CA MET A 322 20.92 5.71 5.73
C MET A 322 21.21 7.07 5.09
N LEU A 323 20.99 7.17 3.78
CA LEU A 323 21.23 8.39 3.03
C LEU A 323 19.99 9.28 3.02
N GLN A 324 20.20 10.60 3.03
CA GLN A 324 19.17 11.59 2.73
C GLN A 324 19.33 12.09 1.30
N LEU A 325 18.73 11.39 0.35
CA LEU A 325 18.79 11.68 -1.08
C LEU A 325 18.04 12.98 -1.40
N GLN A 326 18.63 13.83 -2.23
CA GLN A 326 18.07 15.13 -2.64
C GLN A 326 17.75 15.15 -4.14
N PRO A 327 16.79 15.97 -4.59
CA PRO A 327 16.49 16.14 -6.01
C PRO A 327 17.76 16.44 -6.82
N GLY A 328 17.92 15.77 -7.97
CA GLY A 328 19.05 16.00 -8.88
C GLY A 328 20.38 15.41 -8.43
N GLN A 329 20.42 14.73 -7.28
CA GLN A 329 21.66 14.18 -6.73
C GLN A 329 22.22 13.06 -7.60
N THR A 330 23.53 13.09 -7.83
CA THR A 330 24.26 11.98 -8.45
C THR A 330 25.20 11.36 -7.43
N ILE A 331 25.06 10.06 -7.20
CA ILE A 331 25.97 9.24 -6.40
C ILE A 331 26.66 8.26 -7.35
N SER A 332 27.99 8.28 -7.34
CA SER A 332 28.82 7.37 -8.13
C SER A 332 29.76 6.62 -7.21
N ASN A 333 30.16 5.42 -7.62
CA ASN A 333 30.94 4.48 -6.81
C ASN A 333 30.20 4.09 -5.52
N ALA A 334 28.87 3.91 -5.63
CA ALA A 334 28.08 3.25 -4.60
C ALA A 334 28.37 1.74 -4.62
N ASP A 335 29.61 1.35 -4.31
CA ASP A 335 30.04 -0.04 -4.44
C ASP A 335 29.52 -0.87 -3.25
N ILE A 336 28.95 -2.03 -3.56
CA ILE A 336 28.34 -2.94 -2.59
C ILE A 336 29.10 -4.27 -2.60
N THR A 337 29.50 -4.73 -1.42
CA THR A 337 30.09 -6.06 -1.26
C THR A 337 29.08 -6.98 -0.57
N LEU A 338 28.65 -8.02 -1.28
CA LEU A 338 27.76 -9.03 -0.75
C LEU A 338 28.49 -9.95 0.21
N TYR A 339 27.79 -10.35 1.26
CA TYR A 339 28.12 -11.48 2.11
C TYR A 339 27.06 -12.58 1.96
N THR A 340 27.44 -13.83 2.24
CA THR A 340 26.52 -14.96 2.16
C THR A 340 25.64 -14.99 3.40
N LEU A 341 24.32 -15.00 3.20
CA LEU A 341 23.35 -15.09 4.28
C LEU A 341 23.42 -16.44 4.98
N SER A 342 23.54 -16.40 6.32
CA SER A 342 23.29 -17.57 7.15
C SER A 342 21.78 -17.84 7.30
N GLY A 343 21.43 -19.05 7.73
CA GLY A 343 20.03 -19.39 8.00
C GLY A 343 19.38 -18.55 9.11
N GLU A 344 20.14 -18.05 10.08
CA GLU A 344 19.60 -17.18 11.13
C GLU A 344 19.36 -15.76 10.62
N GLU A 345 20.28 -15.23 9.79
CA GLU A 345 20.16 -13.90 9.20
C GLU A 345 19.02 -13.84 8.18
N ALA A 346 18.92 -14.83 7.31
CA ALA A 346 17.83 -14.90 6.34
C ALA A 346 16.45 -14.96 7.01
N GLU A 347 16.33 -15.70 8.12
CA GLU A 347 15.10 -15.74 8.92
C GLU A 347 14.75 -14.37 9.52
N LYS A 348 15.75 -13.57 9.90
CA LYS A 348 15.54 -12.19 10.40
C LYS A 348 15.15 -11.23 9.29
N LEU A 349 15.66 -11.44 8.08
CA LEU A 349 15.55 -10.51 6.94
C LEU A 349 14.45 -10.87 5.93
N LYS A 350 13.52 -11.76 6.30
CA LYS A 350 12.40 -12.15 5.45
C LYS A 350 11.56 -10.96 4.99
N ALA A 351 11.82 -10.44 3.79
CA ALA A 351 10.90 -10.02 2.74
C ALA A 351 11.50 -8.97 1.77
N ILE A 352 12.39 -9.38 0.86
CA ILE A 352 12.44 -8.72 -0.46
C ILE A 352 11.37 -9.39 -1.32
N LYS A 353 10.20 -8.76 -1.48
CA LYS A 353 9.21 -9.22 -2.46
C LYS A 353 9.18 -8.24 -3.62
N ARG A 354 9.74 -8.72 -4.74
CA ARG A 354 9.85 -8.04 -6.04
C ARG A 354 8.57 -7.30 -6.42
#